data_AF-A0A7Z3H335-F1
#
_entry.id   AF-A0A7Z3H335-F1
#
_cell.length_a   1.000
_cell.length_b   1.000
_cell.length_c   1.000
_cell.angle_alpha   90.00
_cell.angle_beta   90.00
_cell.angle_gamma   90.00
#
_symmetry.space_group_name_H-M   'P 1'
#
loop_
_entity.id
_entity.type
_entity.pdbx_description
1 polymer ?
#
loop_
_entity_poly.entity_id
_entity_poly.type
_entity_poly.pdbx_seq_one_letter_code
_entity_poly.pdbx_strand_id
1 'polypeptide(L)'
;MERIQALEQYVLFLEPITTLPCLISDELTPTAYRAIKNAIRTKGGIISGMERNEEISARDTAIIRQGRHYVTSGMPRRNVTTAVHAWLEREVSKPPKQRAEWLTLETEKALTRKSVEAILKRNFVL
;
A
#
# COMPACT_ATOMS: atom_id res chain seq x y z
N MET A 1 4.28 -24.54 -15.95
CA MET A 1 3.03 -25.05 -15.33
C MET A 1 3.33 -25.57 -13.92
N GLU A 2 4.37 -26.38 -13.75
CA GLU A 2 4.84 -26.95 -12.46
C GLU A 2 5.08 -25.92 -11.34
N ARG A 3 5.62 -24.74 -11.65
CA ARG A 3 5.90 -23.70 -10.64
C ARG A 3 4.63 -23.11 -10.01
N ILE A 4 3.53 -23.01 -10.76
CA ILE A 4 2.25 -22.49 -10.25
C ILE A 4 1.61 -23.53 -9.35
N GLN A 5 1.60 -24.79 -9.78
CA GLN A 5 1.15 -25.91 -8.94
C GLN A 5 1.97 -26.05 -7.66
N ALA A 6 3.29 -25.87 -7.72
CA ALA A 6 4.13 -25.89 -6.53
C ALA A 6 3.78 -24.77 -5.54
N LEU A 7 3.46 -23.58 -6.03
CA LEU A 7 3.01 -22.45 -5.20
C LEU A 7 1.62 -22.70 -4.62
N GLU A 8 0.68 -23.22 -5.41
CA GLU A 8 -0.67 -23.57 -4.96
C GLU A 8 -0.63 -24.68 -3.89
N GLN A 9 0.19 -25.70 -4.07
CA GLN A 9 0.42 -26.74 -3.07
C GLN A 9 1.06 -26.17 -1.81
N TYR A 10 2.05 -25.28 -1.95
CA TYR A 10 2.71 -24.65 -0.80
C TYR A 10 1.72 -23.80 0.02
N VAL A 11 0.81 -23.08 -0.62
CA VAL A 11 -0.27 -22.33 0.06
C VAL A 11 -1.24 -23.26 0.77
N LEU A 12 -1.66 -24.34 0.12
CA LEU A 12 -2.55 -25.37 0.70
C LEU A 12 -1.95 -25.97 1.98
N PHE A 13 -0.63 -26.19 2.02
CA PHE A 13 0.05 -26.75 3.19
C PHE A 13 0.32 -25.71 4.30
N LEU A 14 0.33 -24.41 3.99
CA LEU A 14 0.55 -23.36 4.98
C LEU A 14 -0.74 -22.88 5.66
N GLU A 15 -1.89 -22.98 5.01
CA GLU A 15 -3.20 -22.58 5.55
C GLU A 15 -3.56 -23.27 6.90
N PRO A 16 -3.26 -24.56 7.13
CA PRO A 16 -3.46 -25.18 8.44
C PRO A 16 -2.49 -24.66 9.52
N ILE A 17 -1.28 -24.28 9.13
CA ILE A 17 -0.25 -23.79 10.07
C ILE A 17 -0.62 -22.38 10.55
N THR A 18 -1.17 -21.53 9.68
CA THR A 18 -1.58 -20.16 10.04
C THR A 18 -2.86 -20.10 10.88
N THR A 19 -3.58 -21.22 11.04
CA THR A 19 -4.83 -21.30 11.82
C THR A 19 -4.64 -21.94 13.19
N LEU A 20 -3.43 -22.41 13.53
CA LEU A 20 -3.14 -23.02 14.82
C LEU A 20 -3.21 -21.99 15.96
N PRO A 21 -3.95 -22.27 17.04
CA PRO A 21 -4.13 -21.34 18.15
C PRO A 21 -2.84 -20.92 18.85
N CYS A 22 -1.80 -21.76 18.81
CA CYS A 22 -0.49 -21.46 19.39
C CYS A 22 0.31 -20.41 18.60
N LEU A 23 -0.10 -20.09 17.37
CA LEU A 23 0.49 -19.06 16.50
C LEU A 23 -0.39 -17.79 16.43
N ILE A 24 -1.43 -17.69 17.27
CA ILE A 24 -2.30 -16.50 17.35
C ILE A 24 -1.59 -15.28 17.94
N SER A 25 -0.55 -15.47 18.77
CA SER A 25 0.34 -14.38 19.21
C SER A 25 1.51 -14.15 18.24
N ASP A 26 1.52 -14.80 17.08
CA ASP A 26 2.68 -14.83 16.22
C ASP A 26 2.68 -13.64 15.25
N GLU A 27 3.66 -12.76 15.43
CA GLU A 27 3.91 -11.63 14.54
C GLU A 27 4.28 -12.08 13.11
N LEU A 28 4.64 -13.35 12.95
CA LEU A 28 4.99 -13.97 11.67
C LEU A 28 3.78 -14.26 10.80
N THR A 29 2.62 -14.62 11.34
CA THR A 29 1.45 -15.03 10.53
C THR A 29 0.96 -13.91 9.59
N PRO A 30 0.74 -12.67 10.05
CA PRO A 30 0.34 -11.57 9.16
C PRO A 30 1.43 -11.22 8.13
N THR A 31 2.70 -11.36 8.53
CA THR A 31 3.86 -11.08 7.67
C THR A 31 4.00 -12.13 6.58
N ALA A 32 3.86 -13.41 6.92
CA ALA A 32 3.89 -14.54 6.01
C ALA A 32 2.70 -14.48 5.04
N TYR A 33 1.49 -14.19 5.53
CA TYR A 33 0.32 -14.01 4.69
C TYR A 33 0.50 -12.88 3.67
N ARG A 34 1.06 -11.73 4.10
CA ARG A 34 1.40 -10.63 3.17
C ARG A 34 2.49 -11.03 2.18
N ALA A 35 3.52 -11.73 2.62
CA ALA A 35 4.60 -12.20 1.74
C ALA A 35 4.08 -13.17 0.67
N ILE A 36 3.22 -14.11 1.05
CA ILE A 36 2.56 -15.07 0.14
C ILE A 36 1.66 -14.32 -0.84
N LYS A 37 0.81 -13.40 -0.37
CA LYS A 37 -0.05 -12.59 -1.24
C LYS A 37 0.78 -11.77 -2.23
N ASN A 38 1.90 -11.19 -1.79
CA ASN A 38 2.82 -10.46 -2.66
C ASN A 38 3.52 -11.37 -3.67
N ALA A 39 3.93 -12.57 -3.26
CA ALA A 39 4.56 -13.56 -4.15
C ALA A 39 3.58 -14.10 -5.21
N ILE A 40 2.29 -14.20 -4.88
CA ILE A 40 1.24 -14.55 -5.84
C ILE A 40 0.96 -13.39 -6.81
N ARG A 41 0.96 -12.13 -6.34
CA ARG A 41 0.83 -10.92 -7.18
C ARG A 41 2.00 -10.77 -8.17
N THR A 42 3.21 -11.11 -7.76
CA THR A 42 4.40 -11.02 -8.62
C THR A 42 4.54 -12.28 -9.48
N LYS A 43 4.05 -12.25 -10.72
CA LYS A 43 4.32 -13.33 -11.68
C LYS A 43 5.81 -13.33 -12.06
N GLY A 44 6.61 -14.12 -11.34
CA GLY A 44 8.06 -14.21 -11.55
C GLY A 44 8.87 -13.03 -11.00
N GLY A 45 8.38 -12.34 -9.97
CA GLY A 45 9.02 -11.14 -9.40
C GLY A 45 8.65 -9.83 -10.10
N ILE A 46 7.66 -9.86 -11.00
CA ILE A 46 7.17 -8.68 -11.73
C ILE A 46 5.69 -8.49 -11.40
N ILE A 47 5.32 -7.33 -10.82
CA ILE A 47 3.92 -6.95 -10.63
C ILE A 47 3.27 -6.80 -11.99
N SER A 48 2.10 -7.42 -12.19
CA SER A 48 1.38 -7.27 -13.45
C SER A 48 0.99 -5.79 -13.67
N GLY A 49 0.93 -5.33 -14.93
CA GLY A 49 0.61 -3.93 -15.23
C GLY A 49 -0.75 -3.48 -14.64
N MET A 50 -1.71 -4.41 -14.52
CA MET A 50 -3.03 -4.17 -13.94
C MET A 50 -2.95 -3.89 -12.43
N GLU A 51 -2.24 -4.73 -11.70
CA GLU A 51 -2.05 -4.58 -10.25
C GLU A 51 -1.22 -3.33 -9.90
N ARG A 52 -0.26 -2.97 -10.75
CA ARG A 52 0.49 -1.72 -10.60
C ARG A 52 -0.42 -0.49 -10.72
N ASN A 53 -1.37 -0.54 -11.65
CA ASN A 53 -2.35 0.53 -11.81
C ASN A 53 -3.32 0.60 -10.62
N GLU A 54 -3.71 -0.53 -10.04
CA GLU A 54 -4.54 -0.57 -8.83
C GLU A 54 -3.82 0.04 -7.62
N GLU A 55 -2.53 -0.26 -7.42
CA GLU A 55 -1.75 0.33 -6.32
C GLU A 55 -1.60 1.85 -6.48
N ILE A 56 -1.27 2.31 -7.70
CA ILE A 56 -1.22 3.74 -8.01
C ILE A 56 -2.59 4.38 -7.74
N SER A 57 -3.68 3.72 -8.15
CA SER A 57 -5.04 4.22 -7.95
C SER A 57 -5.41 4.32 -6.47
N ALA A 58 -5.07 3.33 -5.65
CA ALA A 58 -5.35 3.33 -4.21
C ALA A 58 -4.57 4.43 -3.49
N ARG A 59 -3.28 4.60 -3.79
CA ARG A 59 -2.44 5.67 -3.24
C ARG A 59 -2.95 7.05 -3.64
N ASP A 60 -3.23 7.25 -4.93
CA ASP A 60 -3.71 8.54 -5.44
C ASP A 60 -5.08 8.89 -4.82
N THR A 61 -5.94 7.89 -4.62
CA THR A 61 -7.21 8.05 -3.89
C THR A 61 -6.98 8.50 -2.44
N ALA A 62 -6.01 7.91 -1.73
CA ALA A 62 -5.67 8.31 -0.37
C ALA A 62 -5.15 9.76 -0.30
N ILE A 63 -4.28 10.14 -1.25
CA ILE A 63 -3.77 11.51 -1.40
C ILE A 63 -4.91 12.50 -1.63
N ILE A 64 -5.85 12.19 -2.52
CA ILE A 64 -7.02 13.04 -2.81
C ILE A 64 -7.89 13.20 -1.56
N ARG A 65 -8.18 12.11 -0.86
CA ARG A 65 -8.98 12.14 0.39
C ARG A 65 -8.33 13.01 1.44
N GLN A 66 -7.02 12.88 1.65
CA GLN A 66 -6.28 13.69 2.62
C GLN A 66 -6.26 15.17 2.22
N GLY A 67 -6.05 15.47 0.93
CA GLY A 67 -6.10 16.84 0.43
C GLY A 67 -7.46 17.48 0.66
N ARG A 68 -8.56 16.76 0.36
CA ARG A 68 -9.92 17.21 0.63
C ARG A 68 -10.14 17.44 2.12
N HIS A 69 -9.70 16.52 2.97
CA HIS A 69 -9.79 16.66 4.42
C HIS A 69 -9.15 17.97 4.90
N TYR A 70 -7.94 18.31 4.44
CA TYR A 70 -7.30 19.56 4.83
C TYR A 70 -8.05 20.80 4.32
N VAL A 71 -8.56 20.78 3.09
CA VAL A 71 -9.38 21.86 2.54
C VAL A 71 -10.66 22.04 3.36
N THR A 72 -11.38 20.96 3.68
CA THR A 72 -12.61 21.01 4.48
C THR A 72 -12.37 21.46 5.91
N SER A 73 -11.18 21.21 6.46
CA SER A 73 -10.75 21.70 7.77
C SER A 73 -10.32 23.17 7.76
N GLY A 74 -10.55 23.90 6.65
CA GLY A 74 -10.25 25.32 6.53
C GLY A 74 -8.79 25.65 6.18
N MET A 75 -7.98 24.66 5.80
CA MET A 75 -6.59 24.91 5.41
C MET A 75 -6.53 25.72 4.10
N PRO A 76 -5.75 26.82 4.04
CA PRO A 76 -5.54 27.55 2.79
C PRO A 76 -4.95 26.64 1.72
N ARG A 77 -5.53 26.65 0.51
CA ARG A 77 -5.11 25.78 -0.62
C ARG A 77 -3.61 25.80 -0.89
N ARG A 78 -2.95 26.96 -0.77
CA ARG A 78 -1.49 27.12 -0.92
C ARG A 78 -0.65 26.24 0.03
N ASN A 79 -1.20 25.83 1.18
CA ASN A 79 -0.52 25.02 2.18
C ASN A 79 -0.85 23.52 2.06
N VAL A 80 -1.95 23.17 1.40
CA VAL A 80 -2.47 21.79 1.33
C VAL A 80 -1.46 20.84 0.71
N THR A 81 -0.82 21.20 -0.41
CA THR A 81 0.20 20.35 -1.05
C THR A 81 1.33 19.99 -0.09
N THR A 82 1.83 20.97 0.67
CA THR A 82 2.92 20.76 1.63
C THR A 82 2.47 19.88 2.79
N ALA A 83 1.27 20.10 3.32
CA ALA A 83 0.70 19.30 4.40
C ALA A 83 0.47 17.84 3.97
N VAL A 84 -0.05 17.61 2.76
CA VAL A 84 -0.26 16.27 2.20
C VAL A 84 1.08 15.57 1.96
N HIS A 85 2.10 16.27 1.45
CA HIS A 85 3.43 15.70 1.29
C HIS A 85 4.03 15.25 2.63
N ALA A 86 4.00 16.12 3.65
CA ALA A 86 4.49 15.80 4.98
C ALA A 86 3.68 14.69 5.67
N TRP A 87 2.39 14.58 5.38
CA TRP A 87 1.57 13.44 5.79
C TRP A 87 2.03 12.15 5.09
N LEU A 88 2.24 12.18 3.78
CA LEU A 88 2.68 11.02 3.01
C LEU A 88 4.05 10.52 3.47
N GLU A 89 5.01 11.42 3.74
CA GLU A 89 6.31 11.08 4.31
C GLU A 89 6.18 10.37 5.67
N ARG A 90 5.25 10.84 6.52
CA ARG A 90 4.95 10.21 7.81
C ARG A 90 4.28 8.84 7.65
N GLU A 91 3.39 8.67 6.69
CA GLU A 91 2.75 7.37 6.45
C GLU A 91 3.76 6.33 5.93
N VAL A 92 4.67 6.74 5.04
CA VAL A 92 5.74 5.87 4.50
C VAL A 92 6.77 5.53 5.58
N SER A 93 7.08 6.45 6.50
CA SER A 93 8.04 6.20 7.58
C SER A 93 7.52 5.27 8.68
N LYS A 94 6.21 4.99 8.72
CA LYS A 94 5.65 4.03 9.69
C LYS A 94 6.25 2.64 9.50
N PRO A 95 6.40 1.85 10.59
CA PRO A 95 6.73 0.44 10.49
C PRO A 95 5.75 -0.30 9.57
N PRO A 96 6.18 -1.30 8.78
CA PRO A 96 5.30 -2.00 7.83
C PRO A 96 3.99 -2.55 8.41
N LYS A 97 4.00 -2.94 9.70
CA LYS A 97 2.81 -3.40 10.44
C LYS A 97 1.76 -2.30 10.69
N GLN A 98 2.20 -1.04 10.73
CA GLN A 98 1.36 0.15 11.00
C GLN A 98 1.05 0.96 9.74
N ARG A 99 1.62 0.58 8.59
CA ARG A 99 1.32 1.22 7.31
C ARG A 99 -0.10 0.90 6.88
N ALA A 100 -0.79 1.90 6.34
CA ALA A 100 -2.10 1.72 5.75
C ALA A 100 -2.02 0.77 4.55
N GLU A 101 -3.11 0.06 4.25
CA GLU A 101 -3.14 -0.99 3.21
C GLU A 101 -2.81 -0.50 1.80
N TRP A 102 -3.05 0.79 1.52
CA TRP A 102 -2.70 1.42 0.24
C TRP A 102 -1.19 1.69 0.09
N LEU A 103 -0.40 1.58 1.17
CA LEU A 103 1.07 1.59 1.12
C LEU A 103 1.57 0.16 0.98
N THR A 104 1.74 -0.27 -0.27
CA THR A 104 2.35 -1.57 -0.58
C THR A 104 3.84 -1.57 -0.28
N LEU A 105 4.42 -2.77 -0.12
CA LEU A 105 5.85 -2.95 0.17
C LEU A 105 6.77 -2.29 -0.88
N GLU A 106 6.33 -2.17 -2.14
CA GLU A 106 7.08 -1.49 -3.20
C GLU A 106 7.00 0.05 -3.13
N THR A 107 6.09 0.61 -2.31
CA THR A 107 6.01 2.06 -2.08
C THR A 107 7.00 2.46 -0.98
N GLU A 108 8.29 2.11 -1.13
CA GLU A 108 9.34 2.40 -0.16
C GLU A 108 9.66 3.89 -0.04
N LYS A 109 9.31 4.68 -1.06
CA LYS A 109 9.57 6.12 -1.10
C LYS A 109 8.28 6.91 -1.29
N ALA A 110 8.14 7.96 -0.49
CA ALA A 110 7.08 8.94 -0.66
C ALA A 110 7.18 9.60 -2.04
N LEU A 111 6.02 9.94 -2.62
CA LEU A 111 5.98 10.74 -3.83
C LEU A 111 6.58 12.11 -3.57
N THR A 112 7.27 12.67 -4.57
CA THR A 112 7.75 14.05 -4.49
C THR A 112 6.59 15.03 -4.32
N ARG A 113 6.84 16.17 -3.66
CA ARG A 113 5.87 17.26 -3.52
C ARG A 113 5.23 17.68 -4.85
N LYS A 114 6.02 17.71 -5.93
CA LYS A 114 5.55 18.04 -7.29
C LYS A 114 4.55 17.01 -7.82
N SER A 115 4.80 15.73 -7.58
CA SER A 115 3.87 14.65 -7.96
C SER A 115 2.56 14.73 -7.17
N VAL A 116 2.65 15.00 -5.85
CA VAL A 116 1.46 15.22 -5.00
C VAL A 116 0.64 16.40 -5.53
N GLU A 117 1.29 17.52 -5.85
CA GLU A 117 0.62 18.70 -6.41
C GLU A 117 -0.11 18.39 -7.72
N ALA A 118 0.55 17.65 -8.62
CA ALA A 118 -0.04 17.27 -9.90
C ALA A 118 -1.29 16.40 -9.72
N ILE A 119 -1.25 15.42 -8.80
CA ILE A 119 -2.41 14.57 -8.46
C ILE A 119 -3.55 15.43 -7.91
N LEU A 120 -3.27 16.33 -6.97
CA LEU A 120 -4.29 17.18 -6.35
C LEU A 120 -4.96 18.13 -7.36
N LYS A 121 -4.17 18.75 -8.26
CA LYS A 121 -4.68 19.62 -9.33
C LYS A 121 -5.52 18.86 -10.34
N ARG A 122 -5.04 17.70 -10.81
CA ARG A 122 -5.77 16.85 -11.78
C ARG A 122 -7.14 16.40 -11.25
N ASN A 123 -7.28 16.32 -9.92
CA ASN A 123 -8.50 15.87 -9.25
C ASN A 123 -9.29 17.01 -8.58
N PHE A 124 -9.05 18.27 -8.98
CA PHE A 124 -9.80 19.45 -8.54
C PHE A 124 -9.86 19.65 -7.02
N VAL A 125 -8.81 19.25 -6.30
CA VAL A 125 -8.68 19.52 -4.85
C VAL A 125 -8.11 20.92 -4.60
N LEU A 126 -7.24 21.38 -5.50
CA LEU A 126 -6.58 22.70 -5.48
C LEU A 126 -7.15 23.61 -6.56
#